data_AF-A0A4Y9XU25-F1
#
_entry.id   AF-A0A4Y9XU25-F1
#
_cell.length_a   1.000
_cell.length_b   1.000
_cell.length_c   1.000
_cell.angle_alpha   90.00
_cell.angle_beta   90.00
_cell.angle_gamma   90.00
#
_symmetry.space_group_name_H-M   'P 1'
#
loop_
_entity.id
_entity.type
_entity.pdbx_description
1 polymer ?
#
loop_
_entity_poly.entity_id
_entity_poly.type
_entity_poly.pdbx_seq_one_letter_code
_entity_poly.pdbx_strand_id
1 'polypeptide(L)'
;MARTKQTTRASTGGKSHSHRTIGGKTPRKQLAMKAMASKGRHAAVSVGVKRPHRFRPGTVALREIRRYQKSTDLLIRKLPFQRLADLRFQSSAILALQEACEAYLISVFEDTNYAAIHAKRVMIQTKDLALARRLRGNKIANIAAVDPPYKLQVHLHIHHPVTPFAKSPPMAARSPSSTPSTKTLDHIVHLTPPGTVEQASEQFRTLGFTVIHGGTHADGLTANALVILGDAVYLELISFTQPSSSYPPSSPQRKARDSHQWANKPAGWVAFAFHGAPDASPPISALINTRAEASGSEVRYAPEVTGGRRRGDGVELQWVLSTPRRWAEQHGGSRLPFYCGDVTPRALRVGLSRRMAPV
;
A
#
# COMPACT_ATOMS: atom_id res chain seq x y z
N MET A 1 12.93 -61.16 59.35
CA MET A 1 12.58 -59.77 59.71
C MET A 1 13.29 -58.81 58.77
N ALA A 2 12.61 -58.33 57.72
CA ALA A 2 13.17 -57.37 56.77
C ALA A 2 12.62 -55.97 57.10
N ARG A 3 13.51 -55.05 57.48
CA ARG A 3 13.17 -53.68 57.89
C ARG A 3 13.17 -52.76 56.67
N THR A 4 11.99 -52.48 56.11
CA THR A 4 11.81 -51.54 54.99
C THR A 4 11.85 -50.10 55.52
N LYS A 5 12.91 -49.34 55.21
CA LYS A 5 12.93 -47.87 55.44
C LYS A 5 12.16 -47.18 54.31
N GLN A 6 10.93 -46.76 54.56
CA GLN A 6 10.22 -45.80 53.70
C GLN A 6 10.71 -44.38 54.02
N THR A 7 11.10 -43.61 53.02
CA THR A 7 11.33 -42.16 53.13
C THR A 7 10.05 -41.42 52.74
N THR A 8 9.49 -40.66 53.67
CA THR A 8 8.31 -39.83 53.46
C THR A 8 8.65 -38.65 52.56
N ARG A 9 8.11 -38.62 51.33
CA ARG A 9 8.20 -37.45 50.45
C ARG A 9 7.00 -36.55 50.72
N ALA A 10 7.23 -35.41 51.36
CA ALA A 10 6.21 -34.40 51.61
C ALA A 10 5.61 -33.90 50.30
N SER A 11 4.28 -33.97 50.16
CA SER A 11 3.54 -33.42 49.02
C SER A 11 3.36 -31.91 49.20
N THR A 12 4.14 -31.10 48.49
CA THR A 12 3.81 -29.68 48.29
C THR A 12 2.82 -29.57 47.14
N GLY A 13 1.53 -29.70 47.48
CA GLY A 13 0.42 -29.39 46.58
C GLY A 13 0.47 -27.94 46.11
N GLY A 14 0.34 -27.75 44.80
CA GLY A 14 0.18 -26.43 44.19
C GLY A 14 -1.12 -25.78 44.68
N LYS A 15 -1.01 -24.57 45.24
CA LYS A 15 -2.17 -23.79 45.68
C LYS A 15 -2.77 -23.04 44.49
N SER A 16 -3.95 -23.49 44.07
CA SER A 16 -4.91 -22.77 43.25
C SER A 16 -5.65 -21.69 44.07
N HIS A 17 -6.21 -20.71 43.36
CA HIS A 17 -6.81 -19.46 43.85
C HIS A 17 -8.14 -19.64 44.60
N SER A 18 -8.42 -18.79 45.60
CA SER A 18 -9.65 -17.94 45.65
C SER A 18 -9.82 -17.10 46.96
N HIS A 19 -10.05 -15.80 46.77
CA HIS A 19 -11.02 -14.89 47.43
C HIS A 19 -10.97 -14.47 48.94
N ARG A 20 -10.44 -13.24 49.16
CA ARG A 20 -10.90 -12.04 49.93
C ARG A 20 -11.65 -12.15 51.28
N THR A 21 -11.11 -11.50 52.34
CA THR A 21 -11.82 -10.67 53.36
C THR A 21 -10.88 -9.62 54.01
N ILE A 22 -11.46 -8.61 54.68
CA ILE A 22 -10.97 -7.24 54.99
C ILE A 22 -10.55 -7.06 56.47
N GLY A 23 -9.58 -6.15 56.73
CA GLY A 23 -9.33 -5.47 58.03
C GLY A 23 -8.05 -5.93 58.75
N GLY A 24 -7.12 -5.12 59.28
CA GLY A 24 -6.95 -3.68 59.38
C GLY A 24 -5.67 -3.38 60.21
N LYS A 25 -4.97 -2.30 59.85
CA LYS A 25 -3.95 -1.51 60.59
C LYS A 25 -2.51 -2.04 60.77
N THR A 26 -1.60 -1.21 60.28
CA THR A 26 -0.12 -1.28 60.26
C THR A 26 0.55 -0.88 61.58
N PRO A 27 1.82 -1.31 61.78
CA PRO A 27 2.85 -0.38 62.22
C PRO A 27 3.96 -0.26 61.17
N ARG A 28 4.21 0.99 60.77
CA ARG A 28 5.24 1.39 59.81
C ARG A 28 6.62 1.41 60.48
N LYS A 29 7.59 0.66 59.96
CA LYS A 29 8.99 1.12 59.87
C LYS A 29 9.80 0.32 58.84
N GLN A 30 10.27 1.07 57.84
CA GLN A 30 11.47 0.91 56.99
C GLN A 30 12.22 -0.44 57.00
N LEU A 31 12.45 -0.98 55.81
CA LEU A 31 13.76 -0.98 55.13
C LEU A 31 13.64 -1.72 53.79
N ALA A 32 14.28 -1.19 52.75
CA ALA A 32 14.29 -1.76 51.42
C ALA A 32 14.89 -3.18 51.43
N MET A 33 14.10 -4.19 51.06
CA MET A 33 14.61 -5.53 50.76
C MET A 33 14.60 -5.75 49.25
N LYS A 34 15.78 -5.57 48.65
CA LYS A 34 16.15 -6.19 47.38
C LYS A 34 15.75 -7.67 47.43
N ALA A 35 15.03 -8.13 46.41
CA ALA A 35 14.79 -9.54 46.15
C ALA A 35 16.13 -10.24 45.85
N MET A 36 16.86 -10.62 46.89
CA MET A 36 17.88 -11.66 46.82
C MET A 36 17.16 -12.98 47.04
N ALA A 37 16.82 -13.66 45.94
CA ALA A 37 16.62 -15.10 45.93
C ALA A 37 17.99 -15.78 46.18
N SER A 38 18.53 -15.65 47.39
CA SER A 38 19.70 -16.39 47.85
C SER A 38 19.22 -17.69 48.50
N LYS A 39 19.06 -18.73 47.69
CA LYS A 39 19.12 -20.11 48.20
C LYS A 39 20.50 -20.32 48.81
N GLY A 40 20.56 -20.26 50.14
CA GLY A 40 21.76 -20.54 50.90
C GLY A 40 22.14 -22.02 50.87
N ARG A 41 23.36 -22.26 50.39
CA ARG A 41 24.32 -23.29 50.84
C ARG A 41 23.83 -24.74 51.00
N HIS A 42 24.07 -25.51 49.94
CA HIS A 42 24.84 -26.75 50.10
C HIS A 42 26.09 -26.61 49.22
N ALA A 43 27.27 -26.60 49.86
CA ALA A 43 28.51 -26.93 49.18
C ALA A 43 28.47 -28.44 48.91
N ALA A 44 28.02 -28.82 47.73
CA ALA A 44 28.00 -30.21 47.27
C ALA A 44 28.01 -30.23 45.74
N VAL A 45 29.19 -30.52 45.18
CA VAL A 45 29.46 -30.90 43.78
C VAL A 45 28.99 -29.88 42.74
N SER A 46 29.92 -29.39 41.92
CA SER A 46 29.62 -28.65 40.68
C SER A 46 28.92 -29.57 39.66
N VAL A 47 27.67 -29.96 39.93
CA VAL A 47 26.80 -30.57 38.93
C VAL A 47 26.51 -29.46 37.92
N GLY A 48 27.18 -29.57 36.76
CA GLY A 48 27.30 -28.52 35.75
C GLY A 48 26.00 -27.76 35.49
N VAL A 49 26.15 -26.44 35.33
CA VAL A 49 25.07 -25.55 34.87
C VAL A 49 24.42 -26.19 33.63
N LYS A 50 23.13 -26.56 33.73
CA LYS A 50 22.39 -27.13 32.60
C LYS A 50 22.52 -26.18 31.42
N ARG A 51 23.03 -26.68 30.29
CA ARG A 51 23.19 -25.88 29.08
C ARG A 51 21.86 -25.24 28.70
N PRO A 52 21.83 -23.95 28.32
CA PRO A 52 20.61 -23.31 27.87
C PRO A 52 20.03 -24.07 26.68
N HIS A 53 18.72 -24.30 26.72
CA HIS A 53 18.02 -25.02 25.66
C HIS A 53 18.11 -24.23 24.34
N ARG A 54 18.62 -24.87 23.28
CA ARG A 54 18.67 -24.30 21.92
C ARG A 54 17.87 -25.17 20.97
N PHE A 55 16.96 -24.56 20.21
CA PHE A 55 16.24 -25.26 19.16
C PHE A 55 17.19 -25.69 18.04
N ARG A 56 16.91 -26.84 17.41
CA ARG A 56 17.65 -27.29 16.23
C ARG A 56 17.47 -26.28 15.08
N PRO A 57 18.51 -26.04 14.25
CA PRO A 57 18.39 -25.21 13.06
C PRO A 57 17.16 -25.62 12.22
N GLY A 58 16.41 -24.64 11.72
CA GLY A 58 15.15 -24.86 11.01
C GLY A 58 13.90 -24.98 11.88
N THR A 59 14.02 -25.38 13.17
CA THR A 59 12.84 -25.53 14.05
C THR A 59 12.11 -24.21 14.30
N VAL A 60 12.88 -23.13 14.48
CA VAL A 60 12.32 -21.78 14.68
C VAL A 60 11.78 -21.24 13.35
N ALA A 61 12.51 -21.42 12.24
CA ALA A 61 12.08 -21.00 10.91
C ALA A 61 10.73 -21.64 10.49
N LEU A 62 10.56 -22.96 10.69
CA LEU A 62 9.29 -23.64 10.40
C LEU A 62 8.13 -23.13 11.27
N ARG A 63 8.43 -22.72 12.51
CA ARG A 63 7.43 -22.13 13.41
C ARG A 63 7.03 -20.73 12.95
N GLU A 64 7.99 -19.94 12.50
CA GLU A 64 7.75 -18.61 11.92
C GLU A 64 6.96 -18.70 10.63
N ILE A 65 7.30 -19.61 9.71
CA ILE A 65 6.54 -19.85 8.48
C ILE A 65 5.07 -20.16 8.80
N ARG A 66 4.80 -21.10 9.70
CA ARG A 66 3.42 -21.44 10.11
C ARG A 66 2.71 -20.28 10.79
N ARG A 67 3.42 -19.47 11.58
CA ARG A 67 2.85 -18.29 12.23
C ARG A 67 2.42 -17.27 11.18
N TYR A 68 3.30 -16.93 10.24
CA TYR A 68 3.03 -15.90 9.23
C TYR A 68 2.03 -16.35 8.18
N GLN A 69 1.99 -17.64 7.83
CA GLN A 69 0.95 -18.20 6.95
C GLN A 69 -0.45 -18.22 7.60
N LYS A 70 -0.54 -18.15 8.93
CA LYS A 70 -1.82 -18.11 9.66
C LYS A 70 -2.37 -16.69 9.83
N SER A 71 -1.51 -15.68 9.79
CA SER A 71 -1.87 -14.26 9.97
C SER A 71 -1.91 -13.52 8.64
N THR A 72 -2.60 -12.39 8.62
CA THR A 72 -2.58 -11.43 7.49
C THR A 72 -1.95 -10.10 7.89
N ASP A 73 -1.16 -10.09 8.97
CA ASP A 73 -0.48 -8.89 9.45
C ASP A 73 0.63 -8.46 8.48
N LEU A 74 0.74 -7.16 8.23
CA LEU A 74 1.86 -6.59 7.47
C LEU A 74 3.18 -6.77 8.23
N LEU A 75 4.17 -7.29 7.52
CA LEU A 75 5.49 -7.67 8.04
C LEU A 75 6.51 -6.53 7.90
N ILE A 76 6.35 -5.65 6.91
CA ILE A 76 7.18 -4.47 6.77
C ILE A 76 6.71 -3.41 7.77
N ARG A 77 7.66 -2.75 8.43
CA ARG A 77 7.31 -1.66 9.36
C ARG A 77 6.75 -0.47 8.57
N LYS A 78 5.58 0.02 8.98
CA LYS A 78 4.85 1.13 8.32
C LYS A 78 5.70 2.39 8.12
N LEU A 79 6.40 2.86 9.16
CA LEU A 79 7.15 4.11 9.08
C LEU A 79 8.35 4.05 8.10
N PRO A 80 9.21 3.02 8.13
CA PRO A 80 10.23 2.84 7.08
C PRO A 80 9.64 2.71 5.67
N PHE A 81 8.53 1.98 5.50
CA PHE A 81 7.86 1.85 4.20
C PHE A 81 7.35 3.20 3.69
N GLN A 82 6.68 3.97 4.54
CA GLN A 82 6.20 5.31 4.21
C GLN A 82 7.34 6.26 3.83
N ARG A 83 8.50 6.19 4.51
CA ARG A 83 9.68 7.02 4.22
C ARG A 83 10.34 6.71 2.88
N LEU A 84 10.05 5.57 2.28
CA LEU A 84 10.51 5.26 0.92
C LEU A 84 9.89 6.23 -0.12
N ALA A 85 8.79 6.91 0.24
CA ALA A 85 8.07 7.81 -0.62
C ALA A 85 8.23 9.27 -0.14
N ASP A 86 8.95 10.11 -0.89
CA ASP A 86 9.19 11.54 -0.56
C ASP A 86 8.01 12.47 -0.89
N LEU A 87 6.78 11.95 -0.82
CA LEU A 87 5.56 12.65 -1.22
C LEU A 87 4.52 12.59 -0.11
N ARG A 88 3.52 13.49 -0.16
CA ARG A 88 2.42 13.45 0.80
C ARG A 88 1.36 12.47 0.30
N PHE A 89 1.45 11.26 0.83
CA PHE A 89 0.40 10.27 0.68
C PHE A 89 -0.57 10.34 1.83
N GLN A 90 -1.80 9.95 1.54
CA GLN A 90 -2.74 9.63 2.58
C GLN A 90 -2.40 8.29 3.25
N SER A 91 -2.83 8.11 4.51
CA SER A 91 -2.61 6.90 5.29
C SER A 91 -3.19 5.64 4.62
N SER A 92 -4.37 5.72 4.02
CA SER A 92 -5.01 4.65 3.23
C SER A 92 -4.21 4.29 1.98
N ALA A 93 -3.70 5.29 1.26
CA ALA A 93 -2.89 5.07 0.07
C ALA A 93 -1.57 4.37 0.41
N ILE A 94 -0.89 4.78 1.49
CA ILE A 94 0.32 4.09 1.97
C ILE A 94 0.00 2.64 2.38
N LEU A 95 -1.13 2.42 3.05
CA LEU A 95 -1.54 1.08 3.45
C LEU A 95 -1.80 0.18 2.24
N ALA A 96 -2.56 0.65 1.25
CA ALA A 96 -2.85 -0.09 0.03
C ALA A 96 -1.57 -0.42 -0.76
N LEU A 97 -0.64 0.54 -0.87
CA LEU A 97 0.67 0.32 -1.48
C LEU A 97 1.47 -0.74 -0.71
N GLN A 98 1.45 -0.68 0.61
CA GLN A 98 2.16 -1.65 1.45
C GLN A 98 1.58 -3.06 1.30
N GLU A 99 0.26 -3.19 1.34
CA GLU A 99 -0.45 -4.46 1.13
C GLU A 99 -0.10 -5.06 -0.24
N ALA A 100 -0.19 -4.27 -1.31
CA ALA A 100 0.16 -4.72 -2.65
C ALA A 100 1.64 -5.12 -2.78
N CYS A 101 2.56 -4.34 -2.19
CA CYS A 101 3.98 -4.63 -2.20
C CYS A 101 4.30 -5.93 -1.45
N GLU A 102 3.75 -6.13 -0.25
CA GLU A 102 3.99 -7.33 0.54
C GLU A 102 3.39 -8.57 -0.12
N ALA A 103 2.16 -8.50 -0.64
CA ALA A 103 1.54 -9.59 -1.39
C ALA A 103 2.38 -9.99 -2.62
N TYR A 104 2.88 -8.99 -3.37
CA TYR A 104 3.76 -9.24 -4.50
C TYR A 104 5.06 -9.93 -4.06
N LEU A 105 5.72 -9.44 -3.01
CA LEU A 105 6.96 -10.02 -2.51
C LEU A 105 6.76 -11.46 -2.02
N ILE A 106 5.67 -11.75 -1.31
CA ILE A 106 5.32 -13.12 -0.88
C ILE A 106 5.23 -14.03 -2.09
N SER A 107 4.47 -13.63 -3.12
CA SER A 107 4.33 -14.44 -4.34
C SER A 107 5.69 -14.68 -5.04
N VAL A 108 6.57 -13.67 -5.08
CA VAL A 108 7.91 -13.82 -5.68
C VAL A 108 8.79 -14.74 -4.84
N PHE A 109 8.67 -14.73 -3.50
CA PHE A 109 9.39 -15.65 -2.64
C PHE A 109 8.91 -17.09 -2.76
N GLU A 110 7.63 -17.33 -3.05
CA GLU A 110 7.11 -18.66 -3.35
C GLU A 110 7.78 -19.25 -4.59
N ASP A 111 7.83 -18.51 -5.70
CA ASP A 111 8.51 -18.93 -6.93
C ASP A 111 10.02 -19.10 -6.73
N THR A 112 10.62 -18.18 -5.98
CA THR A 112 12.05 -18.28 -5.62
C THR A 112 12.33 -19.55 -4.83
N ASN A 113 11.43 -19.92 -3.92
CA ASN A 113 11.52 -21.17 -3.17
C ASN A 113 11.37 -22.40 -4.07
N TYR A 114 10.43 -22.39 -5.03
CA TYR A 114 10.32 -23.46 -6.03
C TYR A 114 11.59 -23.61 -6.86
N ALA A 115 12.22 -22.51 -7.29
CA ALA A 115 13.49 -22.54 -8.02
C ALA A 115 14.64 -23.14 -7.17
N ALA A 116 14.71 -22.80 -5.88
CA ALA A 116 15.69 -23.39 -4.97
C ALA A 116 15.48 -24.91 -4.80
N ILE A 117 14.23 -25.35 -4.62
CA ILE A 117 13.87 -26.77 -4.51
C ILE A 117 14.17 -27.53 -5.80
N HIS A 118 13.87 -26.94 -6.96
CA HIS A 118 14.20 -27.51 -8.27
C HIS A 118 15.71 -27.77 -8.41
N ALA A 119 16.53 -26.87 -7.88
CA ALA A 119 17.97 -27.02 -7.79
C ALA A 119 18.46 -27.86 -6.60
N LYS A 120 17.58 -28.65 -5.96
CA LYS A 120 17.85 -29.53 -4.81
C LYS A 120 18.44 -28.80 -3.59
N ARG A 121 18.05 -27.55 -3.36
CA ARG A 121 18.45 -26.73 -2.21
C ARG A 121 17.26 -26.33 -1.37
N VAL A 122 17.54 -26.00 -0.11
CA VAL A 122 16.55 -25.44 0.85
C VAL A 122 16.75 -23.95 1.09
N MET A 123 17.97 -23.44 0.87
CA MET A 123 18.29 -22.03 0.98
C MET A 123 18.10 -21.33 -0.37
N ILE A 124 17.25 -20.30 -0.38
CA ILE A 124 17.07 -19.40 -1.53
C ILE A 124 18.32 -18.55 -1.77
N GLN A 125 18.63 -18.29 -3.03
CA GLN A 125 19.77 -17.49 -3.49
C GLN A 125 19.33 -16.42 -4.48
N THR A 126 20.18 -15.42 -4.74
CA THR A 126 19.91 -14.35 -5.71
C THR A 126 19.62 -14.87 -7.12
N LYS A 127 20.26 -15.98 -7.53
CA LYS A 127 20.01 -16.65 -8.81
C LYS A 127 18.60 -17.24 -8.93
N ASP A 128 18.03 -17.70 -7.81
CA ASP A 128 16.67 -18.25 -7.77
C ASP A 128 15.65 -17.13 -7.96
N LEU A 129 15.88 -15.99 -7.30
CA LEU A 129 15.07 -14.79 -7.46
C LEU A 129 15.17 -14.23 -8.88
N ALA A 130 16.37 -14.22 -9.46
CA ALA A 130 16.57 -13.80 -10.85
C ALA A 130 15.83 -14.70 -11.83
N LEU A 131 15.87 -16.03 -11.62
CA LEU A 131 15.13 -16.99 -12.42
C LEU A 131 13.61 -16.81 -12.28
N ALA A 132 13.09 -16.72 -11.05
CA ALA A 132 11.67 -16.48 -10.78
C ALA A 132 11.17 -15.23 -11.48
N ARG A 133 11.92 -14.12 -11.38
CA ARG A 133 11.58 -12.88 -12.10
C ARG A 133 11.62 -13.04 -13.61
N ARG A 134 12.62 -13.73 -14.16
CA ARG A 134 12.74 -13.98 -15.61
C ARG A 134 11.56 -14.81 -16.13
N LEU A 135 11.15 -15.85 -15.41
CA LEU A 135 10.03 -16.71 -15.79
C LEU A 135 8.67 -16.02 -15.67
N ARG A 136 8.50 -15.12 -14.68
CA ARG A 136 7.33 -14.23 -14.59
C ARG A 136 7.22 -13.22 -15.74
N GLY A 137 8.19 -13.15 -16.65
CA GLY A 137 8.23 -12.14 -17.70
C GLY A 137 8.69 -10.77 -17.23
N ASN A 138 9.20 -10.64 -15.99
CA ASN A 138 9.71 -9.39 -15.43
C ASN A 138 11.10 -9.03 -16.02
N LYS A 139 11.13 -8.68 -17.31
CA LYS A 139 11.98 -7.55 -17.74
C LYS A 139 11.35 -6.30 -17.09
N ILE A 140 12.10 -5.24 -16.81
CA ILE A 140 11.56 -3.99 -16.24
C ILE A 140 10.75 -3.24 -17.33
N ALA A 141 9.73 -3.91 -17.88
CA ALA A 141 8.75 -3.44 -18.83
C ALA A 141 7.63 -4.50 -18.85
N ASN A 142 6.39 -4.07 -18.58
CA ASN A 142 5.13 -4.83 -18.68
C ASN A 142 4.74 -5.66 -17.44
N ILE A 143 4.18 -5.00 -16.43
CA ILE A 143 3.26 -5.68 -15.50
C ILE A 143 1.88 -5.67 -16.16
N ALA A 144 1.67 -6.63 -17.06
CA ALA A 144 0.34 -7.08 -17.42
C ALA A 144 -0.09 -8.15 -16.40
N ALA A 145 -1.37 -8.11 -16.04
CA ALA A 145 -2.08 -8.94 -15.08
C ALA A 145 -1.52 -10.36 -14.88
N VAL A 146 -1.18 -10.69 -13.64
CA VAL A 146 -1.14 -12.07 -13.17
C VAL A 146 -2.47 -12.29 -12.44
N ASP A 147 -3.35 -13.10 -13.02
CA ASP A 147 -4.53 -13.62 -12.32
C ASP A 147 -4.06 -14.43 -11.09
N PRO A 148 -4.54 -14.14 -9.88
CA PRO A 148 -4.26 -15.00 -8.73
C PRO A 148 -5.13 -16.26 -8.80
N PRO A 149 -4.56 -17.48 -8.79
CA PRO A 149 -5.32 -18.72 -8.64
C PRO A 149 -5.70 -18.96 -7.17
N TYR A 150 -6.08 -17.92 -6.44
CA TYR A 150 -6.48 -18.01 -5.05
C TYR A 150 -7.72 -17.15 -4.84
N LYS A 151 -8.84 -17.78 -4.45
CA LYS A 151 -10.01 -17.08 -3.91
C LYS A 151 -9.60 -16.34 -2.64
N LEU A 152 -9.08 -15.12 -2.79
CA LEU A 152 -9.11 -14.14 -1.71
C LEU A 152 -10.54 -13.60 -1.67
N GLN A 153 -11.36 -14.19 -0.80
CA GLN A 153 -12.52 -13.48 -0.29
C GLN A 153 -11.99 -12.32 0.56
N VAL A 154 -11.80 -11.17 -0.08
CA VAL A 154 -11.60 -9.90 0.63
C VAL A 154 -12.94 -9.55 1.27
N HIS A 155 -13.20 -10.08 2.46
CA HIS A 155 -14.25 -9.56 3.32
C HIS A 155 -13.70 -8.29 3.96
N LEU A 156 -13.89 -7.16 3.28
CA LEU A 156 -13.60 -5.84 3.81
C LEU A 156 -14.63 -5.48 4.89
N HIS A 157 -14.56 -6.13 6.07
CA HIS A 157 -15.27 -5.66 7.25
C HIS A 157 -14.47 -4.50 7.88
N ILE A 158 -14.75 -3.28 7.42
CA ILE A 158 -14.29 -2.07 8.10
C ILE A 158 -15.16 -1.90 9.36
N HIS A 159 -14.81 -2.60 10.43
CA HIS A 159 -15.22 -2.23 11.77
C HIS A 159 -14.05 -2.48 12.72
N HIS A 160 -13.23 -1.44 12.92
CA HIS A 160 -12.44 -1.33 14.13
C HIS A 160 -12.82 -0.04 14.88
N PRO A 161 -12.97 -0.12 16.22
CA PRO A 161 -13.32 1.01 17.05
C PRO A 161 -12.14 1.98 17.07
N VAL A 162 -12.43 3.25 16.82
CA VAL A 162 -11.49 4.35 17.00
C VAL A 162 -11.17 4.45 18.50
N THR A 163 -10.01 3.95 18.93
CA THR A 163 -9.45 4.37 20.22
C THR A 163 -9.09 5.84 20.12
N PRO A 164 -9.59 6.71 21.02
CA PRO A 164 -9.30 8.14 20.96
C PRO A 164 -7.82 8.36 21.28
N PHE A 165 -7.06 8.82 20.27
CA PHE A 165 -5.75 9.41 20.50
C PHE A 165 -5.92 10.64 21.39
N ALA A 166 -5.06 10.75 22.40
CA ALA A 166 -4.99 11.89 23.30
C ALA A 166 -4.96 13.19 22.51
N LYS A 167 -5.82 14.14 22.91
CA LYS A 167 -5.94 15.47 22.33
C LYS A 167 -4.56 16.12 22.24
N SER A 168 -4.04 16.25 21.02
CA SER A 168 -2.93 17.15 20.75
C SER A 168 -3.42 18.58 21.03
N PRO A 169 -2.56 19.49 21.55
CA PRO A 169 -2.96 20.86 21.85
C PRO A 169 -3.46 21.54 20.57
N PRO A 170 -4.43 22.49 20.68
CA PRO A 170 -4.99 23.15 19.52
C PRO A 170 -3.86 23.87 18.79
N MET A 171 -3.58 23.44 17.55
CA MET A 171 -2.72 24.19 16.65
C MET A 171 -3.35 25.56 16.46
N ALA A 172 -2.63 26.60 16.86
CA ALA A 172 -2.95 27.97 16.50
C ALA A 172 -3.29 28.04 15.00
N ALA A 173 -4.35 28.78 14.67
CA ALA A 173 -4.80 29.00 13.30
C ALA A 173 -3.61 29.48 12.45
N ARG A 174 -2.98 28.56 11.70
CA ARG A 174 -2.05 28.93 10.64
C ARG A 174 -2.90 29.62 9.60
N SER A 175 -2.58 30.88 9.33
CA SER A 175 -2.99 31.58 8.13
C SER A 175 -2.84 30.64 6.92
N PRO A 176 -3.84 30.54 6.03
CA PRO A 176 -3.74 29.67 4.86
C PRO A 176 -2.51 30.11 4.06
N SER A 177 -1.52 29.23 3.93
CA SER A 177 -0.45 29.47 2.96
C SER A 177 -1.11 29.57 1.59
N SER A 178 -1.02 30.74 0.96
CA SER A 178 -1.62 31.02 -0.35
C SER A 178 -1.08 30.16 -1.49
N THR A 179 -0.01 29.39 -1.24
CA THR A 179 0.57 28.48 -2.23
C THR A 179 -0.17 27.14 -2.27
N PRO A 180 -0.71 26.72 -3.43
CA PRO A 180 -1.38 25.43 -3.56
C PRO A 180 -0.43 24.26 -3.28
N SER A 181 -0.95 23.20 -2.64
CA SER A 181 -0.17 21.98 -2.41
C SER A 181 0.13 21.28 -3.73
N THR A 182 1.41 21.07 -4.03
CA THR A 182 1.83 20.30 -5.22
C THR A 182 2.31 18.89 -4.87
N LYS A 183 1.93 18.38 -3.70
CA LYS A 183 2.43 17.10 -3.15
C LYS A 183 1.33 16.12 -2.78
N THR A 184 0.06 16.52 -2.90
CA THR A 184 -1.10 15.70 -2.53
C THR A 184 -1.43 14.78 -3.70
N LEU A 185 -1.43 13.45 -3.47
CA LEU A 185 -1.83 12.48 -4.48
C LEU A 185 -3.30 12.67 -4.88
N ASP A 186 -3.57 12.72 -6.19
CA ASP A 186 -4.92 12.78 -6.75
C ASP A 186 -5.39 11.39 -7.17
N HIS A 187 -4.62 10.72 -8.03
CA HIS A 187 -4.90 9.37 -8.50
C HIS A 187 -3.66 8.69 -9.09
N ILE A 188 -3.75 7.38 -9.27
CA ILE A 188 -2.75 6.56 -9.95
C ILE A 188 -3.41 5.95 -11.20
N VAL A 189 -2.73 6.00 -12.34
CA VAL A 189 -3.26 5.58 -13.64
C VAL A 189 -2.80 4.16 -13.96
N HIS A 190 -3.77 3.28 -14.21
CA HIS A 190 -3.57 1.94 -14.75
C HIS A 190 -4.13 1.86 -16.17
N LEU A 191 -3.24 1.75 -17.16
CA LEU A 191 -3.60 1.53 -18.55
C LEU A 191 -3.97 0.05 -18.76
N THR A 192 -5.23 -0.24 -19.05
CA THR A 192 -5.67 -1.59 -19.42
C THR A 192 -5.58 -1.78 -20.94
N PRO A 193 -5.57 -3.03 -21.44
CA PRO A 193 -5.65 -3.28 -22.88
C PRO A 193 -6.84 -2.56 -23.54
N PRO A 194 -6.77 -2.22 -24.83
CA PRO A 194 -7.86 -1.54 -25.54
C PRO A 194 -9.22 -2.23 -25.36
N GLY A 195 -10.25 -1.47 -25.01
CA GLY A 195 -11.63 -1.94 -24.85
C GLY A 195 -11.93 -2.72 -23.56
N THR A 196 -10.98 -2.86 -22.61
CA THR A 196 -11.15 -3.76 -21.44
C THR A 196 -11.46 -3.07 -20.11
N VAL A 197 -11.81 -1.77 -20.10
CA VAL A 197 -12.09 -1.03 -18.86
C VAL A 197 -13.18 -1.69 -18.02
N GLU A 198 -14.26 -2.18 -18.63
CA GLU A 198 -15.35 -2.82 -17.88
C GLU A 198 -14.93 -4.18 -17.31
N GLN A 199 -14.15 -4.96 -18.06
CA GLN A 199 -13.59 -6.22 -17.58
C GLN A 199 -12.67 -5.97 -16.37
N ALA A 200 -11.77 -4.99 -16.46
CA ALA A 200 -10.91 -4.60 -15.34
C ALA A 200 -11.73 -4.09 -14.15
N SER A 201 -12.79 -3.31 -14.41
CA SER A 201 -13.70 -2.84 -13.37
C SER A 201 -14.33 -4.01 -12.62
N GLU A 202 -14.78 -5.05 -13.32
CA GLU A 202 -15.39 -6.22 -12.70
C GLU A 202 -14.40 -7.04 -11.85
N GLN A 203 -13.13 -7.12 -12.28
CA GLN A 203 -12.08 -7.72 -11.47
C GLN A 203 -11.90 -6.97 -10.13
N PHE A 204 -11.87 -5.63 -10.15
CA PHE A 204 -11.78 -4.83 -8.94
C PHE A 204 -13.04 -4.94 -8.06
N ARG A 205 -14.24 -5.00 -8.65
CA ARG A 205 -15.49 -5.26 -7.90
C ARG A 205 -15.48 -6.61 -7.21
N THR A 206 -14.99 -7.65 -7.90
CA THR A 206 -14.82 -9.00 -7.33
C THR A 206 -13.87 -9.01 -6.14
N LEU A 207 -12.86 -8.14 -6.15
CA LEU A 207 -11.93 -7.91 -5.03
C LEU A 207 -12.52 -7.05 -3.90
N GLY A 208 -13.79 -6.62 -4.01
CA GLY A 208 -14.50 -5.85 -2.99
C GLY A 208 -14.30 -4.33 -3.09
N PHE A 209 -13.71 -3.82 -4.17
CA PHE A 209 -13.55 -2.38 -4.36
C PHE A 209 -14.82 -1.72 -4.91
N THR A 210 -15.07 -0.49 -4.46
CA THR A 210 -16.07 0.38 -5.09
C THR A 210 -15.51 0.93 -6.40
N VAL A 211 -16.12 0.53 -7.51
CA VAL A 211 -15.75 1.01 -8.85
C VAL A 211 -16.87 1.85 -9.44
N ILE A 212 -16.57 3.12 -9.70
CA ILE A 212 -17.48 4.06 -10.37
C ILE A 212 -17.21 4.03 -11.86
N HIS A 213 -18.26 3.84 -12.66
CA HIS A 213 -18.15 4.01 -14.11
C HIS A 213 -17.78 5.46 -14.43
N GLY A 214 -16.66 5.64 -15.13
CA GLY A 214 -16.18 6.95 -15.53
C GLY A 214 -16.95 7.43 -16.76
N GLY A 215 -16.43 7.09 -17.94
CA GLY A 215 -17.02 7.43 -19.23
C GLY A 215 -15.95 7.64 -20.29
N THR A 216 -16.34 8.18 -21.44
CA THR A 216 -15.42 8.50 -22.54
C THR A 216 -14.85 9.92 -22.35
N HIS A 217 -13.53 10.05 -22.53
CA HIS A 217 -12.85 11.33 -22.52
C HIS A 217 -13.26 12.18 -23.72
N ALA A 218 -13.11 13.51 -23.60
CA ALA A 218 -13.52 14.46 -24.64
C ALA A 218 -12.87 14.21 -26.01
N ASP A 219 -11.71 13.55 -26.06
CA ASP A 219 -11.04 13.15 -27.31
C ASP A 219 -11.72 11.98 -28.04
N GLY A 220 -12.63 11.25 -27.39
CA GLY A 220 -13.29 10.06 -27.93
C GLY A 220 -12.39 8.82 -28.06
N LEU A 221 -11.10 8.93 -27.73
CA LEU A 221 -10.09 7.90 -27.92
C LEU A 221 -9.97 6.98 -26.71
N THR A 222 -10.22 7.51 -25.51
CA THR A 222 -10.06 6.75 -24.27
C THR A 222 -11.31 6.79 -23.41
N ALA A 223 -11.50 5.73 -22.62
CA ALA A 223 -12.55 5.63 -21.61
C ALA A 223 -11.94 5.21 -20.27
N ASN A 224 -12.60 5.55 -19.17
CA ASN A 224 -12.14 5.18 -17.83
C ASN A 224 -13.22 4.67 -16.88
N ALA A 225 -12.74 4.05 -15.81
CA ALA A 225 -13.48 3.74 -14.59
C ALA A 225 -12.59 4.06 -13.38
N LEU A 226 -13.22 4.38 -12.25
CA LEU A 226 -12.53 4.87 -11.07
C LEU A 226 -12.71 3.89 -9.91
N VAL A 227 -11.61 3.32 -9.44
CA VAL A 227 -11.60 2.54 -8.19
C VAL A 227 -11.40 3.53 -7.05
N ILE A 228 -12.45 3.80 -6.28
CA ILE A 228 -12.45 4.84 -5.25
C ILE A 228 -11.86 4.29 -3.96
N LEU A 229 -10.87 5.00 -3.41
CA LEU A 229 -10.34 4.75 -2.08
C LEU A 229 -11.10 5.61 -1.06
N GLY A 230 -11.00 5.26 0.23
CA GLY A 230 -11.82 5.86 1.31
C GLY A 230 -11.66 7.37 1.53
N ASP A 231 -10.82 8.03 0.74
CA ASP A 231 -10.40 9.41 0.87
C ASP A 231 -10.51 10.23 -0.42
N ALA A 232 -11.21 9.68 -1.42
CA ALA A 232 -11.33 10.24 -2.76
C ALA A 232 -10.01 10.33 -3.56
N VAL A 233 -8.90 9.76 -3.09
CA VAL A 233 -7.87 9.26 -4.00
C VAL A 233 -8.48 8.07 -4.74
N TYR A 234 -8.11 7.89 -6.01
CA TYR A 234 -8.64 6.78 -6.78
C TYR A 234 -7.58 6.17 -7.70
N LEU A 235 -7.85 4.95 -8.16
CA LEU A 235 -7.12 4.33 -9.25
C LEU A 235 -7.92 4.57 -10.53
N GLU A 236 -7.30 5.20 -11.52
CA GLU A 236 -7.91 5.39 -12.83
C GLU A 236 -7.61 4.17 -13.69
N LEU A 237 -8.62 3.35 -13.93
CA LEU A 237 -8.56 2.32 -14.96
C LEU A 237 -8.87 3.02 -16.28
N ILE A 238 -7.88 3.17 -17.15
CA ILE A 238 -8.03 3.85 -18.44
C ILE A 238 -7.70 2.89 -19.57
N SER A 239 -8.41 3.01 -20.69
CA SER A 239 -8.10 2.27 -21.90
C SER A 239 -8.41 3.07 -23.14
N PHE A 240 -7.71 2.78 -24.23
CA PHE A 240 -8.20 3.15 -25.55
C PHE A 240 -9.52 2.44 -25.81
N THR A 241 -10.50 3.15 -26.36
CA THR A 241 -11.81 2.57 -26.69
C THR A 241 -11.67 1.43 -27.71
N GLN A 242 -10.68 1.52 -28.60
CA GLN A 242 -10.40 0.53 -29.64
C GLN A 242 -8.89 0.30 -29.88
N PRO A 243 -8.47 -0.88 -30.38
CA PRO A 243 -7.08 -1.15 -30.77
C PRO A 243 -6.63 -0.31 -31.97
N SER A 244 -5.31 -0.16 -32.20
CA SER A 244 -4.80 0.76 -33.26
C SER A 244 -5.24 0.30 -34.65
N SER A 245 -5.34 -1.02 -34.82
CA SER A 245 -5.80 -1.69 -36.03
C SER A 245 -7.25 -1.41 -36.41
N SER A 246 -8.10 -0.90 -35.50
CA SER A 246 -9.48 -0.55 -35.84
C SER A 246 -9.58 0.74 -36.66
N TYR A 247 -8.53 1.56 -36.66
CA TYR A 247 -8.49 2.82 -37.39
C TYR A 247 -7.73 2.65 -38.71
N PRO A 248 -8.26 3.15 -39.85
CA PRO A 248 -7.54 3.10 -41.13
C PRO A 248 -6.14 3.74 -41.01
N PRO A 249 -5.07 3.11 -41.54
CA PRO A 249 -3.68 3.51 -41.29
C PRO A 249 -3.32 4.98 -41.53
N SER A 250 -3.99 5.65 -42.48
CA SER A 250 -3.74 7.06 -42.83
C SER A 250 -4.79 8.04 -42.27
N SER A 251 -5.79 7.55 -41.54
CA SER A 251 -6.88 8.38 -41.04
C SER A 251 -6.43 9.39 -39.99
N PRO A 252 -7.08 10.58 -39.91
CA PRO A 252 -6.84 11.52 -38.82
C PRO A 252 -6.99 10.90 -37.44
N GLN A 253 -7.96 9.99 -37.27
CA GLN A 253 -8.23 9.30 -36.01
C GLN A 253 -7.09 8.35 -35.63
N ARG A 254 -6.53 7.62 -36.61
CA ARG A 254 -5.35 6.78 -36.40
C ARG A 254 -4.16 7.60 -35.94
N LYS A 255 -3.90 8.73 -36.62
CA LYS A 255 -2.81 9.66 -36.25
C LYS A 255 -3.01 10.20 -34.83
N ALA A 256 -4.21 10.67 -34.49
CA ALA A 256 -4.54 11.17 -33.16
C ALA A 256 -4.31 10.10 -32.08
N ARG A 257 -4.80 8.88 -32.30
CA ARG A 257 -4.58 7.74 -31.40
C ARG A 257 -3.11 7.40 -31.22
N ASP A 258 -2.35 7.31 -32.32
CA ASP A 258 -0.94 6.89 -32.26
C ASP A 258 -0.05 8.01 -31.67
N SER A 259 -0.47 9.26 -31.79
CA SER A 259 0.17 10.41 -31.13
C SER A 259 -0.25 10.61 -29.66
N HIS A 260 -1.24 9.85 -29.18
CA HIS A 260 -1.80 10.03 -27.84
C HIS A 260 -0.75 9.78 -26.75
N GLN A 261 -0.82 10.50 -25.63
CA GLN A 261 0.16 10.40 -24.54
C GLN A 261 0.30 8.99 -23.93
N TRP A 262 -0.72 8.15 -24.10
CA TRP A 262 -0.74 6.76 -23.65
C TRP A 262 -0.32 5.74 -24.73
N ALA A 263 -0.14 6.15 -25.99
CA ALA A 263 0.04 5.24 -27.13
C ALA A 263 1.31 4.38 -27.00
N ASN A 264 2.40 4.97 -26.50
CA ASN A 264 3.70 4.32 -26.35
C ASN A 264 3.91 3.71 -24.96
N LYS A 265 2.83 3.56 -24.17
CA LYS A 265 2.91 3.01 -22.81
C LYS A 265 2.41 1.56 -22.81
N PRO A 266 3.06 0.66 -22.07
CA PRO A 266 2.55 -0.68 -21.91
C PRO A 266 1.32 -0.70 -21.00
N ALA A 267 0.52 -1.76 -21.10
CA ALA A 267 -0.52 -2.01 -20.11
C ALA A 267 0.10 -2.17 -18.71
N GLY A 268 -0.60 -1.67 -17.69
CA GLY A 268 -0.16 -1.63 -16.30
C GLY A 268 -0.19 -0.23 -15.70
N TRP A 269 0.56 -0.03 -14.61
CA TRP A 269 0.70 1.26 -13.94
C TRP A 269 1.62 2.19 -14.74
N VAL A 270 1.06 3.29 -15.28
CA VAL A 270 1.77 4.13 -16.28
C VAL A 270 2.03 5.57 -15.84
N ALA A 271 1.27 6.07 -14.86
CA ALA A 271 1.39 7.45 -14.38
C ALA A 271 0.73 7.61 -13.00
N PHE A 272 0.98 8.75 -12.38
CA PHE A 272 0.26 9.21 -11.20
C PHE A 272 0.11 10.74 -11.26
N ALA A 273 -0.96 11.23 -10.66
CA ALA A 273 -1.29 12.65 -10.64
C ALA A 273 -1.20 13.20 -9.22
N PHE A 274 -0.69 14.42 -9.09
CA PHE A 274 -0.94 15.25 -7.92
C PHE A 274 -2.12 16.17 -8.15
N HIS A 275 -2.70 16.60 -7.03
CA HIS A 275 -3.79 17.54 -7.05
C HIS A 275 -3.33 18.87 -7.63
N GLY A 276 -4.11 19.35 -8.60
CA GLY A 276 -3.94 20.66 -9.20
C GLY A 276 -4.69 21.73 -8.41
N ALA A 277 -4.58 22.98 -8.88
CA ALA A 277 -5.29 24.13 -8.35
C ALA A 277 -5.62 25.03 -9.54
N PRO A 278 -6.81 24.87 -10.15
CA PRO A 278 -7.15 25.54 -11.41
C PRO A 278 -7.11 27.06 -11.29
N ASP A 279 -7.47 27.61 -10.12
CA ASP A 279 -7.55 29.05 -9.88
C ASP A 279 -6.28 29.62 -9.20
N ALA A 280 -5.19 28.84 -9.15
CA ALA A 280 -3.96 29.28 -8.49
C ALA A 280 -3.26 30.40 -9.26
N SER A 281 -2.78 31.40 -8.52
CA SER A 281 -1.90 32.44 -9.03
C SER A 281 -0.64 32.54 -8.16
N PRO A 282 0.57 32.27 -8.70
CA PRO A 282 0.82 31.81 -10.08
C PRO A 282 0.32 30.36 -10.32
N PRO A 283 0.07 29.96 -11.58
CA PRO A 283 -0.36 28.61 -11.93
C PRO A 283 0.61 27.54 -11.41
N ILE A 284 0.10 26.32 -11.21
CA ILE A 284 0.91 25.22 -10.68
C ILE A 284 2.10 24.90 -11.59
N SER A 285 1.89 24.93 -12.90
CA SER A 285 2.95 24.74 -13.90
C SER A 285 4.11 25.73 -13.68
N ALA A 286 3.80 27.01 -13.44
CA ALA A 286 4.79 28.04 -13.13
C ALA A 286 5.49 27.78 -11.78
N LEU A 287 4.75 27.46 -10.72
CA LEU A 287 5.32 27.13 -9.41
C LEU A 287 6.27 25.93 -9.44
N ILE A 288 5.98 24.92 -10.26
CA ILE A 288 6.85 23.75 -10.43
C ILE A 288 8.09 24.13 -11.24
N ASN A 289 7.91 24.88 -12.33
CA ASN A 289 9.02 25.31 -13.19
C ASN A 289 10.01 26.20 -12.44
N THR A 290 9.54 27.17 -11.65
CA THR A 290 10.40 28.01 -10.81
C THR A 290 11.18 27.19 -9.79
N ARG A 291 10.56 26.16 -9.20
CA ARG A 291 11.27 25.26 -8.27
C ARG A 291 12.29 24.38 -8.98
N ALA A 292 11.95 23.87 -10.16
CA ALA A 292 12.87 23.08 -10.99
C ALA A 292 14.10 23.92 -11.39
N GLU A 293 13.89 25.19 -11.75
CA GLU A 293 14.97 26.15 -12.02
C GLU A 293 15.85 26.38 -10.80
N ALA A 294 15.26 26.67 -9.65
CA ALA A 294 16.00 26.88 -8.40
C ALA A 294 16.82 25.65 -7.98
N SER A 295 16.38 24.44 -8.33
CA SER A 295 17.11 23.20 -8.03
C SER A 295 18.05 22.74 -9.15
N GLY A 296 18.20 23.50 -10.25
CA GLY A 296 19.00 23.11 -11.41
C GLY A 296 18.45 21.91 -12.19
N SER A 297 17.16 21.58 -12.03
CA SER A 297 16.51 20.50 -12.80
C SER A 297 16.14 21.00 -14.20
N GLU A 298 16.36 20.18 -15.23
CA GLU A 298 15.95 20.46 -16.61
C GLU A 298 14.47 20.16 -16.87
N VAL A 299 13.78 19.53 -15.91
CA VAL A 299 12.36 19.17 -16.07
C VAL A 299 11.52 20.45 -16.16
N ARG A 300 10.66 20.52 -17.17
CA ARG A 300 9.70 21.60 -17.35
C ARG A 300 8.31 21.04 -17.56
N TYR A 301 7.32 21.73 -17.04
CA TYR A 301 5.90 21.44 -17.20
C TYR A 301 5.29 22.40 -18.22
N ALA A 302 4.34 21.90 -19.00
CA ALA A 302 3.53 22.68 -19.90
C ALA A 302 2.46 23.48 -19.12
N PRO A 303 1.98 24.61 -19.67
CA PRO A 303 0.82 25.29 -19.13
C PRO A 303 -0.39 24.36 -19.01
N GLU A 304 -1.28 24.71 -18.10
CA GLU A 304 -2.52 24.01 -17.83
C GLU A 304 -3.41 23.93 -19.08
N VAL A 305 -3.85 22.73 -19.44
CA VAL A 305 -4.75 22.46 -20.56
C VAL A 305 -6.06 21.90 -20.03
N THR A 306 -7.19 22.44 -20.50
CA THR A 306 -8.51 21.95 -20.12
C THR A 306 -8.75 20.56 -20.71
N GLY A 307 -9.23 19.65 -19.87
CA GLY A 307 -9.70 18.33 -20.22
C GLY A 307 -11.05 18.05 -19.59
N GLY A 308 -11.64 16.92 -19.96
CA GLY A 308 -12.94 16.54 -19.45
C GLY A 308 -13.39 15.15 -19.89
N ARG A 309 -14.46 14.67 -19.26
CA ARG A 309 -15.21 13.49 -19.69
C ARG A 309 -16.70 13.71 -19.47
N ARG A 310 -17.50 13.02 -20.28
CA ARG A 310 -18.96 12.96 -20.12
C ARG A 310 -19.35 11.67 -19.41
N ARG A 311 -20.15 11.79 -18.35
CA ARG A 311 -20.74 10.64 -17.63
C ARG A 311 -21.95 10.09 -18.39
N GLY A 312 -22.34 8.85 -18.08
CA GLY A 312 -23.53 8.21 -18.67
C GLY A 312 -24.85 8.92 -18.36
N ASP A 313 -24.91 9.72 -17.29
CA ASP A 313 -26.06 10.57 -16.93
C ASP A 313 -26.03 11.96 -17.61
N GLY A 314 -25.09 12.19 -18.53
CA GLY A 314 -24.98 13.43 -19.29
C GLY A 314 -24.22 14.55 -18.59
N VAL A 315 -23.80 14.38 -17.32
CA VAL A 315 -23.01 15.38 -16.60
C VAL A 315 -21.61 15.47 -17.21
N GLU A 316 -21.19 16.68 -17.56
CA GLU A 316 -19.83 16.97 -18.00
C GLU A 316 -18.94 17.26 -16.79
N LEU A 317 -17.80 16.58 -16.73
CA LEU A 317 -16.75 16.84 -15.76
C LEU A 317 -15.59 17.51 -16.46
N GLN A 318 -15.06 18.57 -15.85
CA GLN A 318 -13.95 19.34 -16.39
C GLN A 318 -12.83 19.44 -15.37
N TRP A 319 -11.60 19.46 -15.89
CA TRP A 319 -10.38 19.63 -15.12
C TRP A 319 -9.34 20.36 -15.96
N VAL A 320 -8.28 20.82 -15.32
CA VAL A 320 -7.07 21.29 -15.99
C VAL A 320 -5.92 20.34 -15.71
N LEU A 321 -5.14 20.03 -16.73
CA LEU A 321 -3.94 19.19 -16.63
C LEU A 321 -2.69 20.01 -16.89
N SER A 322 -1.67 19.85 -16.04
CA SER A 322 -0.30 20.24 -16.39
C SER A 322 0.59 19.00 -16.41
N THR A 323 1.27 18.80 -17.54
CA THR A 323 2.15 17.65 -17.77
C THR A 323 3.59 18.11 -18.05
N PRO A 324 4.61 17.32 -17.68
CA PRO A 324 5.96 17.43 -18.20
C PRO A 324 6.00 17.66 -19.71
N ARG A 325 6.80 18.63 -20.14
CA ARG A 325 7.16 18.81 -21.56
C ARG A 325 7.83 17.51 -22.03
N ARG A 326 7.46 17.04 -23.22
CA ARG A 326 7.92 15.76 -23.81
C ARG A 326 7.36 14.49 -23.12
N TRP A 327 6.19 14.56 -22.48
CA TRP A 327 5.53 13.39 -21.87
C TRP A 327 5.35 12.20 -22.82
N ALA A 328 4.95 12.48 -24.06
CA ALA A 328 4.69 11.46 -25.09
C ALA A 328 5.98 10.74 -25.55
N GLU A 329 7.14 11.36 -25.38
CA GLU A 329 8.43 10.80 -25.79
C GLU A 329 9.02 9.84 -24.73
N GLN A 330 8.54 9.90 -23.49
CA GLN A 330 9.01 9.02 -22.42
C GLN A 330 8.49 7.59 -22.64
N HIS A 331 9.35 6.65 -23.01
CA HIS A 331 8.94 5.24 -23.13
C HIS A 331 8.81 4.60 -21.73
N GLY A 332 7.77 3.79 -21.50
CA GLY A 332 7.61 3.00 -20.27
C GLY A 332 6.90 3.68 -19.08
N GLY A 333 6.22 4.81 -19.31
CA GLY A 333 5.50 5.57 -18.27
C GLY A 333 6.21 6.89 -17.94
N SER A 334 5.53 7.83 -17.29
CA SER A 334 6.23 8.99 -16.73
C SER A 334 6.70 8.65 -15.32
N ARG A 335 8.01 8.79 -15.07
CA ARG A 335 8.54 8.82 -13.69
C ARG A 335 8.15 10.10 -12.96
N LEU A 336 7.61 11.07 -13.70
CA LEU A 336 7.19 12.35 -13.18
C LEU A 336 5.67 12.36 -13.03
N PRO A 337 5.15 13.02 -11.99
CA PRO A 337 3.71 13.23 -11.87
C PRO A 337 3.20 14.15 -12.98
N PHE A 338 1.91 14.08 -13.26
CA PHE A 338 1.17 15.22 -13.80
C PHE A 338 0.33 15.87 -12.71
N TYR A 339 -0.25 17.03 -13.00
CA TYR A 339 -1.11 17.75 -12.06
C TYR A 339 -2.50 17.87 -12.62
N CYS A 340 -3.51 17.47 -11.84
CA CYS A 340 -4.92 17.47 -12.25
C CYS A 340 -5.75 18.33 -11.29
N GLY A 341 -6.19 19.50 -11.76
CA GLY A 341 -7.03 20.43 -11.02
C GLY A 341 -8.50 20.27 -11.38
N ASP A 342 -9.34 19.95 -10.39
CA ASP A 342 -10.80 19.86 -10.55
C ASP A 342 -11.40 21.23 -10.87
N VAL A 343 -11.92 21.44 -12.09
CA VAL A 343 -12.71 22.64 -12.43
C VAL A 343 -14.17 22.42 -12.00
N THR A 344 -14.71 21.24 -12.30
CA THR A 344 -16.00 20.81 -11.75
C THR A 344 -15.83 20.28 -10.32
N PRO A 345 -16.82 20.46 -9.42
CA PRO A 345 -16.74 19.98 -8.04
C PRO A 345 -16.30 18.52 -7.92
N ARG A 346 -15.23 18.27 -7.16
CA ARG A 346 -14.62 16.93 -7.02
C ARG A 346 -15.63 15.84 -6.64
N ALA A 347 -16.63 16.17 -5.82
CA ALA A 347 -17.68 15.23 -5.41
C ALA A 347 -18.44 14.61 -6.60
N LEU A 348 -18.56 15.32 -7.72
CA LEU A 348 -19.15 14.80 -8.97
C LEU A 348 -18.22 13.82 -9.70
N ARG A 349 -16.90 13.94 -9.51
CA ARG A 349 -15.89 13.06 -10.10
C ARG A 349 -15.76 11.74 -9.33
N VAL A 350 -15.71 11.81 -8.00
CA VAL A 350 -15.42 10.64 -7.12
C VAL A 350 -16.64 10.08 -6.39
N GLY A 351 -17.82 10.69 -6.54
CA GLY A 351 -19.06 10.18 -5.96
C GLY A 351 -19.10 10.19 -4.43
N LEU A 352 -18.43 11.17 -3.78
CA LEU A 352 -18.52 11.35 -2.34
C LEU A 352 -19.93 11.80 -1.95
N SER A 353 -20.83 10.86 -1.66
CA SER A 353 -22.04 11.19 -0.91
C SER A 353 -21.64 11.67 0.50
N ARG A 354 -22.19 12.81 0.94
CA ARG A 354 -22.02 13.41 2.27
C ARG A 354 -22.47 12.42 3.37
N ARG A 355 -21.62 11.46 3.73
CA ARG A 355 -21.83 10.53 4.86
C ARG A 355 -20.53 10.28 5.60
N MET A 356 -19.96 11.33 6.17
CA MET A 356 -19.11 11.26 7.37
C MET A 356 -19.18 12.60 8.11
N ALA A 357 -20.38 12.98 8.55
CA ALA A 357 -20.48 13.87 9.71
C ALA A 357 -20.24 12.98 10.94
N PRO A 358 -19.32 13.34 11.85
CA PRO A 358 -19.08 12.56 13.06
C PRO A 358 -20.33 12.65 13.95
N VAL A 359 -20.85 11.50 14.37
CA VAL A 359 -21.66 11.40 15.58
C VAL A 359 -20.71 11.26 16.76
#